data_AF-A0A9Q1KD39-F1
#
_entry.id   AF-A0A9Q1KD39-F1
#
_cell.length_a   1.000
_cell.length_b   1.000
_cell.length_c   1.000
_cell.angle_alpha   90.00
_cell.angle_beta   90.00
_cell.angle_gamma   90.00
#
_symmetry.space_group_name_H-M   'P 1'
#
loop_
_entity.id
_entity.type
_entity.pdbx_description
1 polymer ?
#
loop_
_entity_poly.entity_id
_entity_poly.type
_entity_poly.pdbx_seq_one_letter_code
_entity_poly.pdbx_strand_id
1 'polypeptide(L)'
;MSPKNCQSVEMYFSSEKMAKAIGKLAEKTPEVGETVSGLLVKKGFTYQIMAPQDLHVFSQLCTANINQRITIPYSGAFGVLKHRLKQIYESVDSGVDEDSDVTTLRVHDRVTIKQESDKHVSLHWTADPIGDMVSDSIVALILNMTREMPQVVVKSEAVKTEEENQKKMEKVAHALLVSLFGDVKLGEDGKLVITVDSNVAYLDKQSGDVESENEGLKERVRIAFRRIQSAVRSCTYSTNKRTDAEHERKAKKRKRTTHQV
;
A
#
# COMPACT_ATOMS: atom_id res chain seq x y z
N MET A 1 69.03 31.27 -19.45
CA MET A 1 69.41 31.67 -18.08
C MET A 1 69.00 30.57 -17.14
N SER A 2 69.94 30.07 -16.34
CA SER A 2 69.65 29.08 -15.30
C SER A 2 69.05 29.78 -14.07
N PRO A 3 68.06 29.18 -13.38
CA PRO A 3 67.49 29.75 -12.17
C PRO A 3 68.55 29.88 -11.07
N LYS A 4 68.45 30.94 -10.27
CA LYS A 4 69.37 31.17 -9.14
C LYS A 4 69.09 30.18 -8.02
N ASN A 5 70.07 29.96 -7.15
CA ASN A 5 69.90 29.14 -5.95
C ASN A 5 68.65 29.57 -5.17
N CYS A 6 67.88 28.58 -4.72
CA CYS A 6 66.63 28.77 -3.98
C CYS A 6 65.48 29.46 -4.74
N GLN A 7 65.52 29.50 -6.07
CA GLN A 7 64.31 29.81 -6.87
C GLN A 7 63.52 28.53 -7.17
N SER A 8 62.25 28.51 -6.77
CA SER A 8 61.31 27.48 -7.21
C SER A 8 61.07 27.60 -8.71
N VAL A 9 61.11 26.46 -9.39
CA VAL A 9 60.76 26.32 -10.80
C VAL A 9 59.50 25.48 -10.88
N GLU A 10 58.42 26.08 -11.34
CA GLU A 10 57.17 25.35 -11.59
C GLU A 10 57.18 24.79 -13.00
N MET A 11 56.82 23.52 -13.13
CA MET A 11 56.64 22.85 -14.41
C MET A 11 55.26 22.21 -14.44
N TYR A 12 54.49 22.48 -15.48
CA TYR A 12 53.17 21.90 -15.66
C TYR A 12 53.27 20.65 -16.52
N PHE A 13 52.75 19.54 -16.00
CA PHE A 13 52.68 18.27 -16.71
C PHE A 13 51.22 17.84 -16.82
N SER A 14 50.68 17.90 -18.04
CA SER A 14 49.39 17.31 -18.35
C SER A 14 49.55 15.81 -18.52
N SER A 15 49.15 15.04 -17.51
CA SER A 15 49.17 13.58 -17.57
C SER A 15 47.78 13.04 -17.89
N GLU A 16 47.68 12.21 -18.92
CA GLU A 16 46.46 11.44 -19.21
C GLU A 16 46.28 10.36 -18.15
N LYS A 17 45.08 10.28 -17.56
CA LYS A 17 44.76 9.24 -16.56
C LYS A 17 44.15 8.04 -17.26
N MET A 18 44.96 6.99 -17.41
CA MET A 18 44.51 5.72 -17.97
C MET A 18 44.00 4.79 -16.87
N ALA A 19 42.81 4.23 -17.06
CA ALA A 19 42.25 3.18 -16.21
C ALA A 19 42.20 1.84 -16.97
N LYS A 20 42.66 0.77 -16.34
CA LYS A 20 42.62 -0.59 -16.91
C LYS A 20 41.32 -1.28 -16.52
N ALA A 21 40.53 -1.71 -17.49
CA ALA A 21 39.38 -2.58 -17.23
C ALA A 21 39.86 -3.98 -16.82
N ILE A 22 39.30 -4.53 -15.75
CA ILE A 22 39.63 -5.87 -15.25
C ILE A 22 38.37 -6.64 -14.84
N GLY A 23 38.49 -7.96 -14.74
CA GLY A 23 37.40 -8.85 -14.35
C GLY A 23 36.32 -8.99 -15.42
N LYS A 24 35.07 -9.16 -15.00
CA LYS A 24 33.90 -9.31 -15.90
C LYS A 24 33.69 -8.11 -16.81
N LEU A 25 34.09 -6.93 -16.34
CA LEU A 25 33.99 -5.70 -17.13
C LEU A 25 34.94 -5.70 -18.34
N ALA A 26 35.98 -6.56 -18.33
CA ALA A 26 36.91 -6.71 -19.45
C ALA A 26 36.53 -7.87 -20.39
N GLU A 27 35.49 -8.65 -20.11
CA GLU A 27 35.06 -9.78 -20.97
C GLU A 27 34.50 -9.29 -22.31
N LYS A 28 33.76 -8.18 -22.29
CA LYS A 28 33.23 -7.54 -23.50
C LYS A 28 34.00 -6.24 -23.75
N THR A 29 34.67 -6.15 -24.88
CA THR A 29 35.25 -4.88 -25.33
C THR A 29 34.13 -3.91 -25.68
N PRO A 30 34.03 -2.73 -25.03
CA PRO A 30 32.98 -1.76 -25.31
C PRO A 30 33.17 -1.15 -26.69
N GLU A 31 32.05 -0.85 -27.36
CA GLU A 31 32.07 -0.13 -28.63
C GLU A 31 32.30 1.38 -28.42
N VAL A 32 32.73 2.07 -29.48
CA VAL A 32 32.96 3.51 -29.42
C VAL A 32 31.63 4.22 -29.14
N GLY A 33 31.55 4.88 -27.98
CA GLY A 33 30.35 5.57 -27.50
C GLY A 33 29.53 4.78 -26.47
N GLU A 34 29.89 3.53 -26.18
CA GLU A 34 29.26 2.73 -25.13
C GLU A 34 29.73 3.22 -23.74
N THR A 35 28.79 3.56 -22.87
CA THR A 35 29.11 4.01 -21.51
C THR A 35 29.52 2.82 -20.64
N VAL A 36 30.73 2.86 -20.10
CA VAL A 36 31.24 1.84 -19.18
C VAL A 36 31.03 2.32 -17.73
N SER A 37 30.31 1.53 -16.93
CA SER A 37 30.07 1.79 -15.51
C SER A 37 30.73 0.72 -14.64
N GLY A 38 31.43 1.14 -13.59
CA GLY A 38 32.07 0.21 -12.64
C GLY A 38 32.68 0.94 -11.45
N LEU A 39 33.34 0.17 -10.57
CA LEU A 39 34.12 0.70 -9.47
C LEU A 39 35.53 1.04 -9.94
N LEU A 40 35.95 2.29 -9.72
CA LEU A 40 37.31 2.74 -9.98
C LEU A 40 38.17 2.59 -8.71
N VAL A 41 39.16 1.71 -8.76
CA VAL A 41 40.11 1.49 -7.67
C VAL A 41 41.47 2.06 -8.07
N LYS A 42 42.02 2.93 -7.21
CA LYS A 42 43.36 3.50 -7.38
C LYS A 42 44.35 2.73 -6.51
N LYS A 43 45.32 2.06 -7.14
CA LYS A 43 46.44 1.40 -6.46
C LYS A 43 47.74 2.12 -6.84
N GLY A 44 48.19 3.02 -5.96
CA GLY A 44 49.33 3.90 -6.25
C GLY A 44 49.01 4.85 -7.41
N PHE A 45 49.73 4.73 -8.53
CA PHE A 45 49.51 5.53 -9.74
C PHE A 45 48.66 4.83 -10.81
N THR A 46 48.28 3.56 -10.60
CA THR A 46 47.46 2.80 -11.55
C THR A 46 45.99 2.90 -11.16
N TYR A 47 45.14 3.19 -12.14
CA TYR A 47 43.69 3.12 -12.01
C TYR A 47 43.18 1.82 -12.63
N GLN A 48 42.29 1.14 -11.93
CA GLN A 48 41.63 -0.08 -12.40
C GLN A 48 40.12 0.10 -12.28
N ILE A 49 39.39 -0.21 -13.35
CA ILE A 49 37.93 -0.20 -13.33
C ILE A 49 37.43 -1.66 -13.39
N MET A 50 36.49 -1.99 -12.51
CA MET A 50 36.00 -3.37 -12.36
C MET A 50 34.52 -3.41 -11.99
N ALA A 51 33.89 -4.57 -12.14
CA ALA A 51 32.55 -4.80 -11.63
C ALA A 51 32.55 -4.88 -10.08
N PRO A 52 31.48 -4.44 -9.39
CA PRO A 52 31.39 -4.52 -7.93
C PRO A 52 31.60 -5.93 -7.34
N GLN A 53 31.25 -6.96 -8.10
CA GLN A 53 31.41 -8.35 -7.69
C GLN A 53 32.88 -8.79 -7.67
N ASP A 54 33.75 -8.21 -8.50
CA ASP A 54 35.14 -8.62 -8.65
C ASP A 54 36.09 -7.90 -7.67
N LEU A 55 35.56 -6.96 -6.87
CA LEU A 55 36.35 -6.15 -5.94
C LEU A 55 37.18 -7.01 -4.96
N HIS A 56 36.59 -8.10 -4.45
CA HIS A 56 37.24 -9.01 -3.52
C HIS A 56 38.32 -9.89 -4.15
N VAL A 57 38.32 -10.05 -5.48
CA VAL A 57 39.29 -10.86 -6.22
C VAL A 57 40.56 -10.06 -6.48
N PHE A 58 40.40 -8.78 -6.83
CA PHE A 58 41.51 -7.93 -7.28
C PHE A 58 41.98 -6.89 -6.24
N SER A 59 41.32 -6.84 -5.09
CA SER A 59 41.70 -5.98 -3.96
C SER A 59 41.52 -6.70 -2.62
N GLN A 60 42.05 -6.13 -1.54
CA GLN A 60 41.79 -6.59 -0.17
C GLN A 60 40.45 -6.06 0.36
N LEU A 61 39.68 -5.35 -0.46
CA LEU A 61 38.37 -4.80 -0.08
C LEU A 61 37.28 -5.80 -0.43
N CYS A 62 36.34 -5.95 0.49
CA CYS A 62 35.12 -6.74 0.27
C CYS A 62 33.91 -5.82 0.29
N THR A 63 32.92 -6.12 -0.54
CA THR A 63 31.61 -5.48 -0.48
C THR A 63 30.84 -6.05 0.71
N ALA A 64 30.44 -5.20 1.65
CA ALA A 64 29.60 -5.58 2.77
C ALA A 64 28.19 -5.01 2.58
N ASN A 65 27.17 -5.84 2.80
CA ASN A 65 25.79 -5.38 2.90
C ASN A 65 25.45 -5.22 4.37
N ILE A 66 24.90 -4.07 4.73
CA ILE A 66 24.45 -3.80 6.09
C ILE A 66 22.97 -4.18 6.16
N ASN A 67 22.62 -5.19 6.95
CA ASN A 67 21.22 -5.51 7.25
C ASN A 67 20.83 -4.89 8.58
N GLN A 68 19.70 -4.21 8.59
CA GLN A 68 19.16 -3.54 9.76
C GLN A 68 17.92 -4.27 10.26
N ARG A 69 17.78 -4.30 11.58
CA ARG A 69 16.62 -4.84 12.27
C ARG A 69 16.17 -3.84 13.33
N ILE A 70 14.89 -3.52 13.35
CA ILE A 70 14.28 -2.71 14.41
C ILE A 70 13.05 -3.45 14.93
N THR A 71 12.95 -3.56 16.26
CA THR A 71 11.76 -4.09 16.93
C THR A 71 10.94 -2.93 17.50
N ILE A 72 9.66 -2.90 17.19
CA ILE A 72 8.74 -1.81 17.51
C ILE A 72 7.59 -2.39 18.34
N PRO A 73 7.18 -1.73 19.45
CA PRO A 73 6.00 -2.13 20.19
C PRO A 73 4.74 -1.92 19.35
N TYR A 74 3.98 -2.99 19.15
CA TYR A 74 2.73 -3.00 18.41
C TYR A 74 1.82 -4.09 18.99
N SER A 75 0.73 -3.68 19.62
CA SER A 75 -0.28 -4.57 20.23
C SER A 75 -1.53 -4.77 19.37
N GLY A 76 -1.52 -4.26 18.13
CA GLY A 76 -2.63 -4.42 17.20
C GLY A 76 -2.60 -5.78 16.49
N ALA A 77 -3.73 -6.18 15.90
CA ALA A 77 -3.77 -7.38 15.08
C ALA A 77 -2.96 -7.19 13.79
N PHE A 78 -2.11 -8.16 13.44
CA PHE A 78 -1.24 -8.11 12.26
C PHE A 78 -1.99 -7.89 10.94
N GLY A 79 -3.25 -8.35 10.86
CA GLY A 79 -4.15 -8.08 9.73
C GLY A 79 -4.48 -6.60 9.53
N VAL A 80 -4.55 -5.82 10.61
CA VAL A 80 -4.79 -4.36 10.55
C VAL A 80 -3.57 -3.66 9.97
N LEU A 81 -2.37 -4.03 10.44
CA LEU A 81 -1.11 -3.56 9.89
C LEU A 81 -1.01 -3.86 8.39
N LYS A 82 -1.32 -5.11 7.99
CA LYS A 82 -1.38 -5.51 6.58
C LYS A 82 -2.34 -4.65 5.77
N HIS A 83 -3.55 -4.41 6.27
CA HIS A 83 -4.55 -3.63 5.56
C HIS A 83 -4.07 -2.19 5.34
N ARG A 84 -3.55 -1.55 6.39
CA ARG A 84 -3.08 -0.17 6.29
C ARG A 84 -1.84 -0.03 5.41
N LEU A 85 -0.93 -0.99 5.45
CA LEU A 85 0.20 -1.01 4.53
C LEU A 85 -0.26 -1.08 3.08
N LYS A 86 -1.29 -1.89 2.77
CA LYS A 86 -1.90 -1.96 1.43
C LYS A 86 -2.63 -0.67 1.00
N GLN A 87 -3.00 0.19 1.94
CA GLN A 87 -3.58 1.50 1.60
C GLN A 87 -2.52 2.51 1.15
N ILE A 88 -1.27 2.35 1.60
CA ILE A 88 -0.17 3.28 1.35
C ILE A 88 0.75 2.76 0.24
N TYR A 89 1.04 1.46 0.25
CA TYR A 89 1.96 0.81 -0.66
C TYR A 89 1.21 -0.10 -1.62
N GLU A 90 1.61 -0.07 -2.88
CA GLU A 90 1.02 -0.89 -3.94
C GLU A 90 1.42 -2.38 -3.82
N SER A 91 2.66 -2.65 -3.40
CA SER A 91 3.22 -3.99 -3.31
C SER A 91 3.42 -4.41 -1.87
N VAL A 92 2.43 -5.14 -1.33
CA VAL A 92 2.49 -5.75 0.00
C VAL A 92 2.10 -7.21 -0.09
N ASP A 93 3.12 -8.07 -0.04
CA ASP A 93 2.97 -9.52 -0.08
C ASP A 93 2.95 -10.08 1.33
N SER A 94 2.08 -11.06 1.57
CA SER A 94 2.08 -11.80 2.83
C SER A 94 2.66 -13.17 2.60
N GLY A 95 3.66 -13.53 3.40
CA GLY A 95 4.27 -14.83 3.43
C GLY A 95 4.20 -15.44 4.83
N VAL A 96 4.70 -16.65 4.92
CA VAL A 96 5.09 -17.29 6.17
C VAL A 96 6.58 -17.52 6.07
N ASP A 97 7.32 -17.18 7.12
CA ASP A 97 8.75 -17.46 7.18
C ASP A 97 8.95 -18.97 7.32
N GLU A 98 9.53 -19.61 6.31
CA GLU A 98 9.67 -21.08 6.28
C GLU A 98 10.47 -21.62 7.48
N ASP A 99 11.36 -20.80 8.05
CA ASP A 99 12.21 -21.17 9.18
C ASP A 99 11.53 -21.02 10.55
N SER A 100 10.50 -20.17 10.67
CA SER A 100 9.92 -19.81 11.97
C SER A 100 8.40 -19.91 12.06
N ASP A 101 7.71 -20.28 10.98
CA ASP A 101 6.24 -20.35 10.85
C ASP A 101 5.52 -19.04 11.25
N VAL A 102 6.28 -17.93 11.29
CA VAL A 102 5.77 -16.60 11.66
C VAL A 102 5.18 -15.95 10.42
N THR A 103 4.03 -15.28 10.59
CA THR A 103 3.43 -14.49 9.51
C THR A 103 4.31 -13.29 9.19
N THR A 104 4.66 -13.14 7.90
CA THR A 104 5.51 -12.05 7.42
C THR A 104 4.79 -11.19 6.38
N LEU A 105 5.14 -9.91 6.35
CA LEU A 105 4.72 -8.99 5.29
C LEU A 105 5.96 -8.44 4.61
N ARG A 106 6.01 -8.48 3.29
CA ARG A 106 7.09 -7.92 2.49
C ARG A 106 6.57 -6.73 1.68
N VAL A 107 7.20 -5.59 1.87
CA VAL A 107 6.85 -4.33 1.20
C VAL A 107 7.91 -4.03 0.13
N HIS A 108 7.47 -3.90 -1.13
CA HIS A 108 8.32 -3.62 -2.30
C HIS A 108 9.55 -4.53 -2.44
N ASP A 109 9.46 -5.78 -2.01
CA ASP A 109 10.58 -6.75 -1.98
C ASP A 109 11.81 -6.31 -1.13
N ARG A 110 11.74 -5.17 -0.44
CA ARG A 110 12.88 -4.56 0.27
C ARG A 110 12.78 -4.66 1.79
N VAL A 111 11.61 -4.36 2.34
CA VAL A 111 11.39 -4.34 3.79
C VAL A 111 10.51 -5.50 4.20
N THR A 112 10.99 -6.30 5.15
CA THR A 112 10.28 -7.46 5.68
C THR A 112 9.85 -7.19 7.11
N ILE A 113 8.57 -7.40 7.39
CA ILE A 113 7.93 -7.18 8.68
C ILE A 113 7.56 -8.56 9.23
N LYS A 114 8.07 -8.90 10.42
CA LYS A 114 7.81 -10.17 11.10
C LYS A 114 7.08 -9.90 12.43
N GLN A 115 6.08 -10.70 12.75
CA GLN A 115 5.42 -10.63 14.06
C GLN A 115 6.23 -11.46 15.08
N GLU A 116 7.00 -10.79 15.93
CA GLU A 116 7.85 -11.49 16.90
C GLU A 116 7.08 -11.89 18.17
N SER A 117 6.10 -11.10 18.58
CA SER A 117 5.17 -11.43 19.68
C SER A 117 3.83 -10.72 19.50
N ASP A 118 2.87 -10.99 20.37
CA ASP A 118 1.57 -10.29 20.38
C ASP A 118 1.68 -8.77 20.61
N LYS A 119 2.83 -8.30 21.09
CA LYS A 119 3.07 -6.88 21.43
C LYS A 119 4.25 -6.26 20.68
N HIS A 120 4.93 -7.01 19.82
CA HIS A 120 6.10 -6.50 19.10
C HIS A 120 6.15 -7.01 17.68
N VAL A 121 6.52 -6.11 16.78
CA VAL A 121 6.75 -6.39 15.37
C VAL A 121 8.18 -5.97 15.05
N SER A 122 8.88 -6.78 14.27
CA SER A 122 10.24 -6.51 13.84
C SER A 122 10.31 -6.23 12.33
N LEU A 123 10.97 -5.14 11.97
CA LEU A 123 11.28 -4.78 10.59
C LEU A 123 12.72 -5.21 10.29
N HIS A 124 12.93 -5.75 9.10
CA HIS A 124 14.22 -6.19 8.58
C HIS A 124 14.39 -5.67 7.16
N TRP A 125 15.50 -5.00 6.87
CA TRP A 125 15.83 -4.54 5.52
C TRP A 125 17.35 -4.43 5.34
N THR A 126 17.80 -4.33 4.10
CA THR A 126 19.19 -3.98 3.78
C THR A 126 19.29 -2.46 3.70
N ALA A 127 20.29 -1.86 4.34
CA ALA A 127 20.51 -0.42 4.37
C ALA A 127 20.73 0.10 2.95
N ASP A 128 19.74 0.83 2.45
CA ASP A 128 19.75 1.45 1.14
C ASP A 128 18.83 2.69 1.18
N PRO A 129 19.09 3.75 0.39
CA PRO A 129 18.32 4.99 0.49
C PRO A 129 16.80 4.82 0.33
N ILE A 130 16.35 3.84 -0.45
CA ILE A 130 14.93 3.57 -0.67
C ILE A 130 14.40 2.70 0.47
N GLY A 131 15.14 1.66 0.85
CA GLY A 131 14.84 0.78 1.98
C GLY A 131 14.69 1.56 3.29
N ASP A 132 15.59 2.50 3.56
CA ASP A 132 15.59 3.37 4.74
C ASP A 132 14.37 4.30 4.74
N MET A 133 14.07 4.93 3.60
CA MET A 133 12.90 5.80 3.48
C MET A 133 11.59 5.01 3.69
N VAL A 134 11.50 3.79 3.15
CA VAL A 134 10.34 2.92 3.29
C VAL A 134 10.23 2.40 4.72
N SER A 135 11.33 1.97 5.34
CA SER A 135 11.34 1.46 6.71
C SER A 135 10.94 2.56 7.71
N ASP A 136 11.48 3.77 7.58
CA ASP A 136 11.10 4.94 8.41
C ASP A 136 9.61 5.26 8.29
N SER A 137 9.08 5.21 7.07
CA SER A 137 7.65 5.44 6.81
C SER A 137 6.78 4.35 7.47
N ILE A 138 7.19 3.08 7.43
CA ILE A 138 6.49 1.98 8.09
C ILE A 138 6.58 2.10 9.63
N VAL A 139 7.75 2.48 10.16
CA VAL A 139 7.94 2.74 11.59
C VAL A 139 6.97 3.83 12.06
N ALA A 140 6.93 4.96 11.35
CA ALA A 140 6.02 6.06 11.65
C ALA A 140 4.55 5.61 11.59
N LEU A 141 4.21 4.78 10.61
CA LEU A 141 2.86 4.22 10.47
C LEU A 141 2.47 3.38 11.69
N ILE A 142 3.34 2.45 12.11
CA ILE A 142 3.09 1.57 13.25
C ILE A 142 2.95 2.39 14.54
N LEU A 143 3.83 3.36 14.76
CA LEU A 143 3.76 4.23 15.93
C LEU A 143 2.50 5.09 15.95
N ASN A 144 2.03 5.56 14.79
CA ASN A 144 0.78 6.32 14.69
C ASN A 144 -0.46 5.46 14.99
N MET A 145 -0.48 4.20 14.54
CA MET A 145 -1.57 3.26 14.91
C MET A 145 -1.66 3.06 16.42
N THR A 146 -0.53 3.00 17.11
CA THR A 146 -0.48 2.83 18.57
C THR A 146 -0.95 4.09 19.31
N ARG A 147 -0.79 5.28 18.71
CA ARG A 147 -1.25 6.56 19.27
C ARG A 147 -2.76 6.80 19.09
N GLU A 148 -3.33 6.35 17.97
CA GLU A 148 -4.77 6.50 17.65
C GLU A 148 -5.67 5.46 18.34
N MET A 149 -5.39 5.10 19.60
CA MET A 149 -6.29 4.29 20.40
C MET A 149 -6.96 5.13 21.51
N PRO A 150 -8.03 5.89 21.19
CA PRO A 150 -9.14 5.96 22.14
C PRO A 150 -9.64 4.52 22.34
N GLN A 151 -10.07 4.17 23.54
CA GLN A 151 -10.71 2.90 23.90
C GLN A 151 -11.92 2.63 22.99
N VAL A 152 -11.69 2.08 21.79
CA VAL A 152 -12.75 1.59 20.93
C VAL A 152 -12.92 0.14 21.30
N VAL A 153 -13.92 -0.07 22.16
CA VAL A 153 -14.56 -1.35 22.41
C VAL A 153 -14.58 -2.15 21.11
N VAL A 154 -13.91 -3.30 21.14
CA VAL A 154 -13.85 -4.26 20.05
C VAL A 154 -15.27 -4.54 19.56
N LYS A 155 -15.63 -3.93 18.44
CA LYS A 155 -16.58 -4.55 17.51
C LYS A 155 -15.74 -5.17 16.41
N SER A 156 -15.49 -6.46 16.61
CA SER A 156 -15.06 -7.41 15.61
C SER A 156 -15.87 -7.23 14.33
N GLU A 157 -15.32 -6.53 13.34
CA GLU A 157 -15.79 -6.64 11.96
C GLU A 157 -15.04 -7.78 11.28
N ALA A 158 -15.34 -9.00 11.72
CA ALA A 158 -15.04 -10.22 10.98
C ALA A 158 -16.22 -10.51 10.05
N VAL A 159 -15.93 -10.67 8.75
CA VAL A 159 -16.79 -11.31 7.73
C VAL A 159 -18.25 -10.85 7.74
N LYS A 160 -18.56 -9.74 7.06
CA LYS A 160 -19.94 -9.28 6.93
C LYS A 160 -20.67 -10.08 5.86
N THR A 161 -21.56 -10.96 6.30
CA THR A 161 -22.61 -11.60 5.48
C THR A 161 -23.46 -10.54 4.78
N GLU A 162 -23.99 -10.84 3.59
CA GLU A 162 -24.86 -9.96 2.79
C GLU A 162 -26.01 -9.32 3.62
N GLU A 163 -26.52 -10.04 4.62
CA GLU A 163 -27.54 -9.56 5.55
C GLU A 163 -27.11 -8.36 6.42
N GLU A 164 -25.83 -8.26 6.80
CA GLU A 164 -25.36 -7.18 7.66
C GLU A 164 -25.15 -5.88 6.86
N ASN A 165 -24.71 -6.01 5.60
CA ASN A 165 -24.69 -4.90 4.66
C ASN A 165 -26.12 -4.43 4.33
N GLN A 166 -27.06 -5.35 4.16
CA GLN A 166 -28.47 -5.01 3.95
C GLN A 166 -29.03 -4.24 5.16
N LYS A 167 -28.78 -4.68 6.39
CA LYS A 167 -29.19 -3.95 7.61
C LYS A 167 -28.54 -2.57 7.73
N LYS A 168 -27.28 -2.41 7.31
CA LYS A 168 -26.61 -1.10 7.28
C LYS A 168 -27.22 -0.18 6.21
N MET A 169 -27.54 -0.72 5.03
CA MET A 169 -28.23 0.02 3.96
C MET A 169 -29.60 0.52 4.40
N GLU A 170 -30.36 -0.31 5.11
CA GLU A 170 -31.68 0.04 5.63
C GLU A 170 -31.60 1.15 6.68
N LYS A 171 -30.57 1.15 7.53
CA LYS A 171 -30.33 2.22 8.51
C LYS A 171 -29.97 3.55 7.84
N VAL A 172 -29.14 3.51 6.79
CA VAL A 172 -28.79 4.72 6.02
C VAL A 172 -29.99 5.27 5.27
N ALA A 173 -30.79 4.39 4.64
CA ALA A 173 -32.03 4.80 3.97
C ALA A 173 -33.02 5.43 4.94
N HIS A 174 -33.17 4.85 6.14
CA HIS A 174 -34.01 5.41 7.20
C HIS A 174 -33.53 6.80 7.65
N ALA A 175 -32.22 6.98 7.88
CA ALA A 175 -31.67 8.27 8.30
C ALA A 175 -31.87 9.38 7.25
N LEU A 176 -31.77 9.04 5.95
CA LEU A 176 -32.02 9.99 4.86
C LEU A 176 -33.51 10.37 4.75
N LEU A 177 -34.43 9.43 4.99
CA LEU A 177 -35.85 9.72 5.03
C LEU A 177 -36.21 10.63 6.21
N VAL A 178 -35.65 10.39 7.39
CA VAL A 178 -35.76 11.28 8.56
C VAL A 178 -35.21 12.67 8.22
N SER A 179 -34.08 12.76 7.54
CA SER A 179 -33.53 14.06 7.13
C SER A 179 -34.38 14.83 6.11
N LEU A 180 -35.12 14.14 5.24
CA LEU A 180 -35.92 14.77 4.18
C LEU A 180 -37.34 15.13 4.63
N PHE A 181 -37.92 14.34 5.52
CA PHE A 181 -39.33 14.47 5.91
C PHE A 181 -39.53 14.74 7.41
N GLY A 182 -38.46 14.76 8.20
CA GLY A 182 -38.50 15.07 9.63
C GLY A 182 -38.97 13.88 10.47
N ASP A 183 -40.28 13.66 10.55
CA ASP A 183 -40.88 12.64 11.43
C ASP A 183 -41.19 11.35 10.65
N VAL A 184 -40.30 10.35 10.83
CA VAL A 184 -40.44 9.01 10.24
C VAL A 184 -40.41 7.99 11.36
N LYS A 185 -41.53 7.29 11.55
CA LYS A 185 -41.71 6.27 12.60
C LYS A 185 -41.92 4.90 11.97
N LEU A 186 -41.53 3.85 12.69
CA LEU A 186 -41.86 2.48 12.31
C LEU A 186 -43.29 2.19 12.78
N GLY A 187 -44.21 1.90 11.86
CA GLY A 187 -45.57 1.47 12.19
C GLY A 187 -45.61 0.01 12.63
N GLU A 188 -46.67 -0.38 13.32
CA GLU A 188 -46.87 -1.73 13.86
C GLU A 188 -46.88 -2.83 12.77
N ASP A 189 -47.20 -2.45 11.52
CA ASP A 189 -47.26 -3.35 10.36
C ASP A 189 -45.95 -3.46 9.56
N GLY A 190 -44.83 -2.91 10.08
CA GLY A 190 -43.54 -2.90 9.37
C GLY A 190 -43.43 -1.87 8.23
N LYS A 191 -44.48 -1.07 8.01
CA LYS A 191 -44.48 0.12 7.12
C LYS A 191 -43.90 1.34 7.86
N LEU A 192 -43.19 2.21 7.13
CA LEU A 192 -42.68 3.49 7.63
C LEU A 192 -43.77 4.55 7.56
N VAL A 193 -44.11 5.14 8.70
CA VAL A 193 -45.10 6.22 8.82
C VAL A 193 -44.38 7.55 8.76
N ILE A 194 -44.59 8.31 7.69
CA ILE A 194 -43.98 9.61 7.44
C ILE A 194 -45.05 10.67 7.63
N THR A 195 -44.82 11.62 8.55
CA THR A 195 -45.77 12.71 8.83
C THR A 195 -45.19 14.05 8.40
N VAL A 196 -45.88 14.74 7.48
CA VAL A 196 -45.48 16.07 6.98
C VAL A 196 -46.72 16.96 6.94
N ASP A 197 -46.69 18.08 7.67
CA ASP A 197 -47.75 19.10 7.67
C ASP A 197 -49.17 18.51 7.81
N SER A 198 -49.38 17.68 8.85
CA SER A 198 -50.64 16.97 9.15
C SER A 198 -51.10 15.91 8.14
N ASN A 199 -50.31 15.62 7.10
CA ASN A 199 -50.56 14.53 6.17
C ASN A 199 -49.67 13.33 6.53
N VAL A 200 -50.25 12.13 6.48
CA VAL A 200 -49.56 10.88 6.80
C VAL A 200 -49.37 10.05 5.54
N ALA A 201 -48.17 9.50 5.36
CA ALA A 201 -47.84 8.56 4.30
C ALA A 201 -47.24 7.27 4.88
N TYR A 202 -47.73 6.13 4.42
CA TYR A 202 -47.27 4.80 4.79
C TYR A 202 -46.42 4.24 3.65
N LEU A 203 -45.13 4.01 3.93
CA LEU A 203 -44.16 3.50 2.97
C LEU A 203 -43.81 2.05 3.31
N ASP A 204 -44.04 1.13 2.37
CA ASP A 204 -43.53 -0.23 2.47
C ASP A 204 -42.05 -0.29 2.03
N LYS A 205 -41.20 -0.73 2.95
CA LYS A 205 -39.75 -0.82 2.78
C LYS A 205 -39.32 -1.87 1.73
N GLN A 206 -40.14 -2.90 1.49
CA GLN A 206 -39.83 -3.99 0.57
C GLN A 206 -40.37 -3.71 -0.83
N SER A 207 -41.64 -3.32 -0.96
CA SER A 207 -42.27 -3.04 -2.26
C SER A 207 -41.98 -1.63 -2.78
N GLY A 208 -41.65 -0.68 -1.89
CA GLY A 208 -41.51 0.73 -2.22
C GLY A 208 -42.83 1.41 -2.58
N ASP A 209 -43.96 0.80 -2.20
CA ASP A 209 -45.28 1.39 -2.38
C ASP A 209 -45.59 2.38 -1.26
N VAL A 210 -46.31 3.44 -1.62
CA VAL A 210 -46.64 4.54 -0.71
C VAL A 210 -48.14 4.77 -0.71
N GLU A 211 -48.77 4.59 0.45
CA GLU A 211 -50.18 4.87 0.69
C GLU A 211 -50.29 6.21 1.43
N SER A 212 -51.00 7.17 0.87
CA SER A 212 -51.29 8.45 1.54
C SER A 212 -52.60 9.03 1.00
N GLU A 213 -53.36 9.69 1.86
CA GLU A 213 -54.56 10.45 1.47
C GLU A 213 -54.21 11.65 0.57
N ASN A 214 -52.96 12.10 0.61
CA ASN A 214 -52.46 13.22 -0.19
C ASN A 214 -51.57 12.72 -1.34
N GLU A 215 -52.10 12.78 -2.56
CA GLU A 215 -51.38 12.36 -3.78
C GLU A 215 -50.06 13.14 -4.00
N GLY A 216 -49.98 14.40 -3.55
CA GLY A 216 -48.74 15.19 -3.63
C GLY A 216 -47.66 14.78 -2.62
N LEU A 217 -48.04 14.29 -1.43
CA LEU A 217 -47.09 13.71 -0.48
C LEU A 217 -46.66 12.32 -0.94
N LYS A 218 -47.61 11.52 -1.42
CA LYS A 218 -47.39 10.17 -1.96
C LYS A 218 -46.31 10.15 -3.04
N GLU A 219 -46.43 11.00 -4.06
CA GLU A 219 -45.47 11.03 -5.16
C GLU A 219 -44.09 11.55 -4.72
N ARG A 220 -44.05 12.53 -3.80
CA ARG A 220 -42.77 13.04 -3.25
C ARG A 220 -42.01 11.97 -2.46
N VAL A 221 -42.70 11.22 -1.60
CA VAL A 221 -42.09 10.12 -0.84
C VAL A 221 -41.64 9.01 -1.77
N ARG A 222 -42.44 8.66 -2.79
CA ARG A 222 -42.10 7.63 -3.77
C ARG A 222 -40.85 7.97 -4.57
N ILE A 223 -40.75 9.21 -5.07
CA ILE A 223 -39.59 9.70 -5.81
C ILE A 223 -38.35 9.74 -4.91
N ALA A 224 -38.48 10.26 -3.68
CA ALA A 224 -37.39 10.34 -2.73
C ALA A 224 -36.85 8.95 -2.36
N PHE A 225 -37.74 8.00 -2.08
CA PHE A 225 -37.37 6.62 -1.76
C PHE A 225 -36.65 5.93 -2.94
N ARG A 226 -37.16 6.09 -4.17
CA ARG A 226 -36.51 5.55 -5.37
C ARG A 226 -35.12 6.16 -5.58
N ARG A 227 -34.96 7.47 -5.38
CA ARG A 227 -33.66 8.16 -5.46
C ARG A 227 -32.68 7.64 -4.42
N ILE A 228 -33.11 7.51 -3.16
CA ILE A 228 -32.28 6.97 -2.08
C ILE A 228 -31.87 5.53 -2.39
N GLN A 229 -32.79 4.66 -2.80
CA GLN A 229 -32.47 3.29 -3.17
C GLN A 229 -31.47 3.23 -4.34
N SER A 230 -31.64 4.08 -5.36
CA SER A 230 -30.72 4.13 -6.50
C SER A 230 -29.31 4.62 -6.12
N ALA A 231 -29.22 5.63 -5.26
CA ALA A 231 -27.95 6.17 -4.77
C ALA A 231 -27.23 5.17 -3.87
N VAL A 232 -27.96 4.52 -2.95
CA VAL A 232 -27.40 3.53 -2.03
C VAL A 232 -26.95 2.26 -2.78
N ARG A 233 -27.70 1.81 -3.79
CA ARG A 233 -27.28 0.69 -4.68
C ARG A 233 -26.07 1.06 -5.56
N SER A 234 -25.96 2.31 -6.00
CA SER A 234 -24.82 2.77 -6.81
C SER A 234 -23.51 2.84 -6.00
N CYS A 235 -23.58 3.17 -4.70
CA CYS A 235 -22.42 3.18 -3.82
C CYS A 235 -21.82 1.78 -3.62
N THR A 236 -22.65 0.73 -3.62
CA THR A 236 -22.20 -0.66 -3.43
C THR A 236 -21.74 -1.32 -4.74
N TYR A 237 -22.32 -0.94 -5.88
CA TYR A 237 -21.88 -1.44 -7.18
C TYR A 237 -20.50 -0.90 -7.61
N SER A 238 -20.14 0.32 -7.19
CA SER A 238 -18.78 0.86 -7.41
C SER A 238 -17.72 0.20 -6.53
N THR A 239 -18.09 -0.29 -5.34
CA THR A 239 -17.18 -1.10 -4.51
C THR A 239 -17.02 -2.52 -5.05
N ASN A 240 -18.09 -3.15 -5.55
CA ASN A 240 -18.03 -4.50 -6.11
C ASN A 240 -17.42 -4.57 -7.53
N LYS A 241 -17.65 -3.58 -8.40
CA LYS A 241 -16.99 -3.57 -9.73
C LYS A 241 -15.48 -3.43 -9.64
N ARG A 242 -14.93 -2.78 -8.60
CA ARG A 242 -13.48 -2.73 -8.36
C ARG A 242 -12.93 -4.10 -7.96
N THR A 243 -13.65 -4.87 -7.15
CA THR A 243 -13.26 -6.23 -6.76
C THR A 243 -13.44 -7.23 -7.90
N ASP A 244 -14.54 -7.15 -8.67
CA ASP A 244 -14.82 -8.10 -9.75
C ASP A 244 -13.90 -7.89 -10.96
N ALA A 245 -13.57 -6.63 -11.30
CA ALA A 245 -12.61 -6.34 -12.37
C ALA A 245 -11.18 -6.81 -12.03
N GLU A 246 -10.79 -6.83 -10.75
CA GLU A 246 -9.51 -7.42 -10.31
C GLU A 246 -9.52 -8.95 -10.35
N HIS A 247 -10.63 -9.57 -9.95
CA HIS A 247 -10.79 -11.04 -10.02
C HIS A 247 -10.82 -11.55 -11.46
N GLU A 248 -11.49 -10.85 -12.38
CA GLU A 248 -11.56 -11.23 -13.80
C GLU A 248 -10.20 -11.05 -14.51
N ARG A 249 -9.44 -9.99 -14.16
CA ARG A 249 -8.06 -9.81 -14.65
C ARG A 249 -7.11 -10.91 -14.15
N LYS A 250 -7.26 -11.37 -12.91
CA LYS A 250 -6.47 -12.50 -12.35
C LYS A 250 -6.86 -13.85 -12.98
N ALA A 251 -8.14 -14.07 -13.28
CA ALA A 251 -8.61 -15.30 -13.94
C ALA A 251 -8.13 -15.41 -15.40
N LYS A 252 -8.13 -14.30 -16.16
CA LYS A 252 -7.59 -14.26 -17.54
C LYS A 252 -6.07 -14.50 -17.58
N LYS A 253 -5.33 -14.05 -16.57
CA LYS A 253 -3.88 -14.29 -16.45
C LYS A 253 -3.57 -15.75 -16.16
N ARG A 254 -4.34 -16.42 -15.29
CA ARG A 254 -4.19 -17.86 -14.99
C ARG A 254 -4.49 -18.76 -16.19
N LYS A 255 -5.54 -18.48 -16.97
CA LYS A 255 -5.89 -19.30 -18.16
C LYS A 255 -4.86 -19.19 -19.29
N ARG A 256 -4.12 -18.09 -19.41
CA ARG A 256 -3.05 -17.93 -20.40
C ARG A 256 -1.79 -18.76 -20.08
N THR A 257 -1.53 -19.04 -18.82
CA THR A 257 -0.35 -19.82 -18.40
C THR A 257 -0.57 -21.34 -18.56
N THR A 258 -1.82 -21.82 -18.55
CA THR A 258 -2.13 -23.26 -18.67
C THR A 258 -2.23 -23.77 -20.12
N HIS A 259 -2.16 -22.91 -21.13
CA HIS A 259 -2.20 -23.30 -22.56
C HIS A 259 -0.84 -23.22 -23.24
N GLN A 260 0.24 -23.07 -22.47
CA GLN A 260 1.60 -22.95 -22.98
C GLN A 260 2.58 -23.95 -22.36
N VAL A 261 2.06 -25.11 -21.93
CA VAL A 261 2.82 -26.29 -21.53
C VAL A 261 2.34 -27.47 -22.36
#